data_AF-A0A937B452-F1
#
_entry.id   AF-A0A937B452-F1
#
_cell.length_a   1.000
_cell.length_b   1.000
_cell.length_c   1.000
_cell.angle_alpha   90.00
_cell.angle_beta   90.00
_cell.angle_gamma   90.00
#
_symmetry.space_group_name_H-M   'P 1'
#
loop_
_entity.id
_entity.type
_entity.pdbx_description
1 polymer ?
#
loop_
_entity_poly.entity_id
_entity_poly.type
_entity_poly.pdbx_seq_one_letter_code
_entity_poly.pdbx_strand_id
1 'polypeptide(L)' 'MVFRPILSRDGSLSCASCHKPSLAFADTVSVSAGVEGRLGNRNSPSLANVVYQKNY' A
#
# COMPACT_ATOMS: atom_id res chain seq x y z
N MET A 1 4.05 12.68 -1.95
CA MET A 1 4.71 11.37 -1.73
C MET A 1 3.72 10.23 -1.90
N VAL A 2 2.62 10.22 -1.14
CA VAL A 2 1.59 9.14 -1.14
C VAL A 2 1.08 8.74 -2.54
N PHE A 3 0.84 9.72 -3.43
CA PHE A 3 0.37 9.50 -4.79
C PHE A 3 1.47 9.62 -5.87
N ARG A 4 2.75 9.61 -5.49
CA ARG A 4 3.85 9.78 -6.45
C ARG A 4 4.39 8.42 -6.88
N PRO A 5 4.09 7.95 -8.10
CA PRO A 5 4.51 6.62 -8.51
C PRO A 5 5.99 6.55 -8.91
N ILE A 6 6.65 7.70 -9.14
CA ILE A 6 8.09 7.80 -9.44
C ILE A 6 9.00 7.22 -8.35
N LEU A 7 8.47 6.94 -7.16
CA LEU A 7 9.21 6.28 -6.09
C LEU A 7 9.24 4.75 -6.23
N SER A 8 8.39 4.17 -7.08
CA SER A 8 8.47 2.75 -7.44
C SER A 8 9.53 2.52 -8.51
N ARG A 9 10.12 1.32 -8.52
CA ARG A 9 11.22 0.94 -9.42
C ARG A 9 10.91 1.17 -10.90
N ASP A 10 9.67 0.95 -11.31
CA ASP A 10 9.20 1.05 -12.70
C ASP A 10 8.22 2.20 -12.92
N GLY A 11 7.97 3.03 -11.91
CA GLY A 11 7.02 4.13 -12.00
C GLY A 11 5.54 3.72 -12.05
N SER A 12 5.20 2.45 -11.77
CA SER A 12 3.83 1.95 -11.87
C SER A 12 3.02 2.07 -10.57
N LEU A 13 3.68 2.15 -9.41
CA LEU A 13 3.04 2.06 -8.11
C LEU A 13 3.36 3.24 -7.20
N SER A 14 2.37 3.63 -6.39
CA SER A 14 2.51 4.61 -5.32
C SER A 14 2.01 4.01 -4.00
N CYS A 15 2.21 4.71 -2.87
CA CYS A 15 1.67 4.27 -1.58
C CYS A 15 0.14 4.07 -1.66
N ALA A 16 -0.56 4.98 -2.37
CA ALA A 16 -2.00 4.93 -2.58
C ALA A 16 -2.49 3.78 -3.47
N SER A 17 -1.59 3.07 -4.19
CA SER A 17 -1.96 1.92 -5.01
C SER A 17 -2.47 0.75 -4.15
N CYS A 18 -1.88 0.55 -2.97
CA CYS A 18 -2.31 -0.46 -1.99
C CYS A 18 -3.05 0.18 -0.80
N HIS A 19 -2.60 1.33 -0.31
CA HIS A 19 -3.22 2.03 0.83
C HIS A 19 -4.21 3.09 0.35
N LYS A 20 -5.40 2.66 -0.08
CA LYS A 20 -6.39 3.52 -0.76
C LYS A 20 -7.10 4.46 0.22
N PRO A 21 -7.03 5.80 0.05
CA PRO A 21 -7.64 6.75 0.99
C PRO A 21 -9.15 6.57 1.17
N SER A 22 -9.86 6.19 0.10
CA SER A 22 -11.31 5.91 0.13
C SER A 22 -11.68 4.69 0.97
N LEU A 23 -10.71 3.85 1.30
CA LEU A 23 -10.88 2.61 2.08
C LEU A 23 -10.10 2.70 3.38
N ALA A 24 -10.10 3.89 4.00
CA ALA A 24 -9.33 4.18 5.21
C ALA A 24 -7.84 3.79 5.07
N PHE A 25 -7.23 4.03 3.91
CA PHE A 25 -5.84 3.69 3.61
C PHE A 25 -5.52 2.18 3.69
N ALA A 26 -6.50 1.31 3.46
CA ALA A 26 -6.31 -0.13 3.31
C ALA A 26 -6.58 -0.57 1.84
N ASP A 27 -6.38 -1.86 1.56
CA ASP A 27 -6.75 -2.47 0.28
C ASP A 27 -8.01 -3.37 0.41
N THR A 28 -8.63 -3.71 -0.73
CA THR A 28 -9.79 -4.62 -0.82
C THR A 28 -9.41 -6.07 -1.03
N VAL A 29 -8.17 -6.36 -1.42
CA VAL A 29 -7.69 -7.71 -1.71
C VAL A 29 -6.91 -8.28 -0.53
N SER A 30 -6.86 -9.61 -0.43
CA SER A 30 -6.12 -10.31 0.63
C SER A 30 -4.61 -10.05 0.57
N VAL A 31 -4.04 -9.92 -0.64
CA VAL A 31 -2.64 -9.55 -0.87
C VAL A 31 -2.58 -8.65 -2.10
N SER A 32 -2.02 -7.45 -1.94
CA SER A 32 -1.85 -6.49 -3.02
C SER A 32 -0.71 -6.92 -3.96
N ALA A 33 -0.88 -6.65 -5.25
CA ALA A 33 0.17 -6.85 -6.24
C ALA A 33 1.17 -5.69 -6.22
N GLY A 34 2.46 -6.02 -6.21
CA GLY A 34 3.57 -5.10 -6.32
C GLY A 34 4.06 -4.93 -7.76
N VAL A 35 5.29 -4.41 -7.89
CA VAL A 35 5.97 -4.21 -9.19
C VAL A 35 6.00 -5.54 -9.96
N GLU A 36 5.78 -5.48 -11.28
CA GLU A 36 5.67 -6.66 -12.15
C GLU A 36 4.54 -7.64 -11.75
N GLY A 37 3.53 -7.18 -11.01
CA GLY A 37 2.41 -8.02 -10.56
C GLY A 37 2.76 -9.01 -9.46
N ARG A 38 3.94 -8.88 -8.84
CA ARG A 38 4.41 -9.81 -7.82
C ARG A 38 3.61 -9.64 -6.52
N LEU A 39 2.99 -10.72 -6.05
CA LEU A 39 2.25 -10.70 -4.78
C LEU A 39 3.21 -10.63 -3.59
N GLY A 40 2.80 -9.90 -2.55
CA GLY A 40 3.46 -9.93 -1.25
C GLY A 40 3.10 -11.17 -0.42
N ASN A 41 3.42 -11.12 0.88
CA ASN A 41 3.14 -12.21 1.81
C ASN A 41 2.07 -11.87 2.86
N ARG A 42 1.54 -10.65 2.84
CA ARG A 42 0.58 -10.12 3.82
C ARG A 42 -0.41 -9.19 3.13
N ASN A 43 -1.53 -8.94 3.78
CA ASN A 43 -2.45 -7.89 3.33
C ASN A 43 -1.81 -6.50 3.51
N SER A 44 -2.34 -5.53 2.79
CA SER A 44 -2.01 -4.12 3.01
C SER A 44 -2.97 -3.57 4.07
N PRO A 45 -2.53 -3.37 5.33
CA PRO A 45 -3.38 -2.88 6.40
C PRO A 45 -3.74 -1.40 6.19
N SER A 46 -4.67 -0.91 6.98
CA SER A 46 -4.92 0.52 7.06
C SER A 46 -3.70 1.27 7.59
N LEU A 47 -3.32 2.38 6.94
CA LEU A 47 -2.36 3.34 7.52
C LEU A 47 -3.02 4.34 8.46
N ALA A 48 -4.34 4.31 8.63
CA ALA A 48 -5.00 5.17 9.60
C ALA A 48 -4.49 4.84 11.00
N ASN A 49 -3.94 5.84 11.69
CA ASN A 49 -3.42 5.73 13.06
C ASN A 49 -2.25 4.75 13.24
N VAL A 50 -1.57 4.34 12.16
CA VAL A 50 -0.44 3.41 12.24
C VAL A 50 0.70 3.93 13.12
N VAL A 51 0.83 5.26 13.25
CA VAL A 51 1.82 5.92 14.12
C VAL A 51 1.68 5.56 15.61
N TYR A 52 0.50 5.10 16.05
CA TYR A 52 0.25 4.70 17.43
C TYR A 52 0.41 3.19 17.65
N GLN A 53 0.66 2.41 16.59
CA GLN A 53 0.90 0.98 16.73
C GLN A 53 2.30 0.75 17.26
N LYS A 54 2.40 -0.04 18.34
CA LYS A 54 3.68 -0.35 18.99
C LYS A 54 4.56 -1.27 18.16
N ASN A 55 3.94 -2.20 17.44
CA ASN A 55 4.61 -3.18 16.60
C ASN A 55 3.76 -3.44 15.35
N TYR A 56 4.41 -3.44 14.19
CA TYR A 56 3.86 -3.78 12.89
C TYR A 56 4.81 -4.73 12.15
#